data_AF-A0A9E5M586-F1
#
_entry.id   AF-A0A9E5M586-F1
#
_cell.length_a   1.000
_cell.length_b   1.000
_cell.length_c   1.000
_cell.angle_alpha   90.00
_cell.angle_beta   90.00
_cell.angle_gamma   90.00
#
_symmetry.space_group_name_H-M   'P 1'
#
loop_
_entity.id
_entity.type
_entity.pdbx_description
1 polymer ?
#
loop_
_entity_poly.entity_id
_entity_poly.type
_entity_poly.pdbx_seq_one_letter_code
_entity_poly.pdbx_strand_id
1 'polypeptide(L)'
;MNLFFIFSAKYLFLLVILIAGVYFLRQPRDVQKKIVIFSLISLPVIYLLAILAGHIYYDPRPFVVGNFTPLIPHAADNGFPSDHALLVSAVAAIIVYFHRRVGAVLWVLALIVSLARVYVGVHHLVDIIGSLIISL
;
A
#
# COMPACT_ATOMS: atom_id res chain seq x y z
N MET A 1 -4.71 -3.32 -22.37
CA MET A 1 -5.08 -2.53 -21.18
C MET A 1 -5.05 -3.36 -19.90
N ASN A 2 -5.69 -4.53 -19.84
CA ASN A 2 -5.74 -5.39 -18.64
C ASN A 2 -4.35 -5.82 -18.09
N LEU A 3 -3.38 -6.08 -18.97
CA LEU A 3 -2.04 -6.51 -18.55
C LEU A 3 -1.33 -5.49 -17.66
N PHE A 4 -1.47 -4.19 -17.96
CA PHE A 4 -0.86 -3.12 -17.16
C PHE A 4 -1.42 -3.09 -15.73
N PHE A 5 -2.74 -3.22 -15.58
CA PHE A 5 -3.38 -3.21 -14.27
C PHE A 5 -3.10 -4.49 -13.49
N ILE A 6 -3.11 -5.65 -14.15
CA ILE A 6 -2.73 -6.92 -13.51
C ILE A 6 -1.28 -6.86 -13.02
N PHE A 7 -0.36 -6.38 -13.86
CA PHE A 7 1.04 -6.22 -13.49
C PHE A 7 1.20 -5.24 -12.32
N SER A 8 0.54 -4.08 -12.40
CA SER A 8 0.60 -3.05 -11.36
C SER A 8 0.07 -3.56 -10.01
N ALA A 9 -1.07 -4.27 -10.03
CA ALA A 9 -1.70 -4.83 -8.85
C ALA A 9 -0.92 -6.00 -8.22
N LYS A 10 -0.08 -6.71 -8.99
CA LYS A 10 0.71 -7.87 -8.51
C LYS A 10 2.16 -7.57 -8.18
N TYR A 11 2.82 -6.66 -8.90
CA TYR A 11 4.28 -6.59 -8.89
C TYR A 11 4.82 -5.18 -8.64
N LEU A 12 4.07 -4.13 -8.94
CA LEU A 12 4.59 -2.76 -8.85
C LEU A 12 4.92 -2.34 -7.40
N PHE A 13 4.31 -2.96 -6.39
CA PHE A 13 4.71 -2.76 -4.99
C PHE A 13 6.18 -3.16 -4.74
N LEU A 14 6.71 -4.18 -5.45
CA LEU A 14 8.12 -4.57 -5.34
C LEU A 14 9.05 -3.44 -5.82
N LEU A 15 8.62 -2.68 -6.84
CA LEU A 15 9.37 -1.52 -7.30
C LEU A 15 9.37 -0.40 -6.25
N VAL A 16 8.25 -0.19 -5.54
CA VAL A 16 8.17 0.76 -4.42
C VAL A 16 9.18 0.37 -3.33
N ILE A 17 9.21 -0.90 -2.93
CA ILE A 17 10.17 -1.42 -1.94
C ILE A 17 11.61 -1.29 -2.44
N LEU A 18 11.87 -1.61 -3.72
CA LEU A 18 13.20 -1.49 -4.31
C LEU A 18 13.70 -0.05 -4.31
N ILE A 19 12.88 0.91 -4.74
CA ILE A 19 13.26 2.33 -4.76
C ILE A 19 13.52 2.84 -3.35
N ALA A 20 12.65 2.49 -2.39
CA ALA A 20 12.83 2.87 -0.98
C ALA A 20 14.12 2.26 -0.39
N GLY A 21 14.40 0.98 -0.68
CA GLY A 21 15.61 0.29 -0.26
C GLY A 21 16.87 0.88 -0.86
N VAL A 22 16.88 1.17 -2.17
CA VAL A 22 18.01 1.84 -2.83
C VAL A 22 18.23 3.24 -2.27
N TYR A 23 17.16 4.00 -2.03
CA TYR A 23 17.26 5.30 -1.38
C TYR A 23 17.90 5.18 0.01
N PHE A 24 17.43 4.24 0.83
CA PHE A 24 17.93 3.97 2.18
C PHE A 24 19.42 3.61 2.17
N LEU A 25 19.84 2.66 1.32
CA LEU A 25 21.23 2.20 1.26
C LEU A 25 22.21 3.30 0.80
N ARG A 26 21.72 4.30 0.06
CA ARG A 26 22.51 5.47 -0.37
C ARG A 26 22.62 6.57 0.69
N GLN A 27 21.87 6.49 1.79
CA GLN A 27 21.94 7.50 2.85
C GLN A 27 23.15 7.29 3.77
N PRO A 28 23.68 8.38 4.37
CA PRO A 28 24.62 8.30 5.49
C PRO A 28 24.08 7.46 6.66
N ARG A 29 24.99 6.84 7.44
CA ARG A 29 24.60 5.93 8.55
C ARG A 29 23.71 6.58 9.61
N ASP A 30 23.88 7.87 9.89
CA ASP A 30 23.04 8.61 10.83
C ASP A 30 21.61 8.77 10.32
N VAL A 31 21.43 9.05 9.02
CA VAL A 31 20.12 9.12 8.37
C VAL A 31 19.48 7.73 8.30
N GLN A 32 20.25 6.69 7.95
CA GLN A 32 19.77 5.30 7.97
C GLN A 32 19.21 4.92 9.34
N LYS A 33 19.93 5.23 10.43
CA LYS A 33 19.46 4.97 11.80
C LYS A 33 18.14 5.68 12.10
N LYS A 34 18.00 6.95 11.70
CA LYS A 34 16.74 7.70 11.87
C LYS A 34 15.59 7.05 11.11
N ILE A 35 15.80 6.65 9.85
CA ILE A 35 14.80 5.95 9.03
C ILE A 35 14.40 4.63 9.71
N VAL A 36 15.36 3.84 10.17
CA VAL A 36 15.10 2.55 10.83
C VAL A 36 14.30 2.75 12.10
N ILE A 37 14.72 3.64 13.00
CA ILE A 37 14.00 3.90 14.26
C ILE A 37 12.58 4.40 13.98
N PHE A 38 12.43 5.34 13.05
CA PHE A 38 11.11 5.86 12.67
C PHE A 38 10.22 4.75 12.09
N SER A 39 10.77 3.89 11.23
CA SER A 39 10.04 2.77 10.62
C SER A 39 9.66 1.69 11.65
N LEU A 40 10.53 1.40 12.61
CA LEU A 40 10.30 0.42 13.68
C LEU A 40 9.16 0.84 14.62
N ILE A 41 8.85 2.14 14.71
CA ILE A 41 7.74 2.65 15.52
C ILE A 41 6.49 2.79 14.65
N SER A 42 6.61 3.44 13.49
CA SER A 42 5.46 3.75 12.63
C SER A 42 4.82 2.51 12.01
N LEU A 43 5.59 1.56 11.46
CA LEU A 43 5.02 0.40 10.76
C LEU A 43 4.17 -0.50 11.68
N PRO A 44 4.61 -0.84 12.91
CA PRO A 44 3.74 -1.58 13.83
C PRO A 44 2.47 -0.82 14.20
N VAL A 45 2.56 0.49 14.43
CA VAL A 45 1.38 1.30 14.75
C VAL A 45 0.39 1.32 13.59
N ILE A 46 0.87 1.57 12.36
CA ILE A 46 0.06 1.54 11.13
C ILE A 46 -0.61 0.17 10.97
N TYR A 47 0.13 -0.91 11.17
CA TYR A 47 -0.39 -2.27 11.03
C TYR A 47 -1.44 -2.60 12.11
N LEU A 48 -1.20 -2.20 13.36
CA LEU A 48 -2.18 -2.37 14.45
C LEU A 48 -3.45 -1.59 14.17
N LEU A 49 -3.35 -0.34 13.71
CA LEU A 49 -4.50 0.46 13.31
C LEU A 49 -5.26 -0.18 12.14
N ALA A 50 -4.56 -0.73 11.15
CA ALA A 50 -5.17 -1.46 10.04
C ALA A 50 -5.94 -2.71 10.51
N ILE A 51 -5.36 -3.50 11.41
CA ILE A 51 -6.04 -4.65 12.02
C ILE A 51 -7.31 -4.19 12.74
N LEU A 52 -7.21 -3.19 13.61
CA LEU A 52 -8.36 -2.68 14.37
C LEU A 52 -9.45 -2.15 13.42
N ALA A 53 -9.06 -1.41 12.38
CA ALA A 53 -9.97 -0.89 11.38
C ALA A 53 -10.70 -2.02 10.62
N GLY A 54 -10.00 -3.08 10.25
CA GLY A 54 -10.60 -4.28 9.63
C GLY A 54 -11.49 -5.10 10.56
N HIS A 55 -11.34 -4.99 11.88
CA HIS A 55 -12.28 -5.59 12.84
C HIS A 55 -13.54 -4.73 13.05
N ILE A 56 -13.43 -3.42 12.89
CA ILE A 56 -14.55 -2.48 13.06
C ILE A 56 -15.39 -2.38 11.78
N TYR A 57 -14.76 -2.45 10.62
CA TYR A 57 -15.43 -2.32 9.33
C TYR A 57 -15.13 -3.52 8.42
N TYR A 58 -16.19 -4.26 8.11
CA TYR A 58 -16.16 -5.38 7.18
C TYR A 58 -16.68 -4.92 5.81
N ASP A 59 -15.82 -5.01 4.80
CA ASP A 59 -16.17 -4.71 3.40
C ASP A 59 -16.00 -5.97 2.54
N PRO A 60 -17.08 -6.67 2.16
CA PRO A 60 -16.98 -7.82 1.27
C PRO A 60 -16.42 -7.38 -0.08
N ARG A 61 -15.49 -8.17 -0.63
CA ARG A 61 -14.79 -7.84 -1.89
C ARG A 61 -15.75 -7.53 -3.04
N PRO A 62 -15.38 -6.63 -4.00
CA PRO A 62 -16.24 -6.28 -5.13
C PRO A 62 -16.73 -7.50 -5.92
N PHE A 63 -15.85 -8.48 -6.14
CA PHE A 63 -16.18 -9.70 -6.89
C PHE A 63 -17.15 -10.63 -6.16
N VAL A 64 -17.21 -10.56 -4.82
CA VAL A 64 -18.18 -11.31 -4.00
C VAL A 64 -19.56 -10.67 -4.13
N VAL A 65 -19.64 -9.35 -4.00
CA VAL A 65 -20.92 -8.61 -4.08
C VAL A 65 -21.46 -8.59 -5.51
N GLY A 66 -20.59 -8.34 -6.49
CA GLY A 66 -20.95 -8.26 -7.91
C GLY A 66 -21.03 -9.61 -8.63
N ASN A 67 -20.70 -10.70 -7.94
CA ASN A 67 -20.76 -12.08 -8.44
C ASN A 67 -20.05 -12.28 -9.79
N PHE A 68 -18.82 -11.77 -9.90
CA PHE A 68 -17.99 -11.86 -11.10
C PHE A 68 -16.62 -12.48 -10.80
N THR A 69 -15.89 -12.89 -11.83
CA THR A 69 -14.51 -13.38 -11.66
C THR A 69 -13.51 -12.22 -11.70
N PRO A 70 -12.72 -11.98 -10.63
CA PRO A 70 -11.75 -10.89 -10.63
C PRO A 70 -10.61 -11.17 -11.63
N LEU A 71 -9.96 -10.11 -12.10
CA LEU A 71 -8.83 -10.24 -13.05
C LEU A 71 -7.60 -10.90 -12.41
N ILE A 72 -7.56 -10.97 -11.09
CA ILE A 72 -6.55 -11.67 -10.30
C ILE A 72 -7.26 -12.57 -9.29
N PRO A 73 -6.90 -13.87 -9.19
CA PRO A 73 -7.43 -14.75 -8.16
C PRO A 73 -7.21 -14.17 -6.76
N HIS A 74 -8.26 -14.15 -5.95
CA HIS A 74 -8.23 -13.62 -4.58
C HIS A 74 -9.21 -14.38 -3.70
N ALA A 75 -8.91 -14.47 -2.39
CA ALA A 75 -9.81 -15.04 -1.41
C ALA A 75 -11.02 -14.12 -1.16
N ALA A 76 -12.16 -14.72 -0.81
CA ALA A 76 -13.38 -14.03 -0.41
C ALA A 76 -13.34 -13.73 1.10
N ASP A 77 -12.54 -12.73 1.47
CA ASP A 77 -12.32 -12.26 2.84
C ASP A 77 -12.69 -10.77 3.00
N ASN A 78 -12.35 -10.17 4.13
CA ASN A 78 -12.54 -8.73 4.34
C ASN A 78 -11.62 -7.93 3.38
N GLY A 79 -12.20 -7.01 2.62
CA GLY A 79 -11.52 -6.06 1.75
C GLY A 79 -10.83 -4.91 2.48
N PHE A 80 -11.27 -4.58 3.69
CA PHE A 80 -10.86 -3.36 4.36
C PHE A 80 -9.88 -3.59 5.52
N PRO A 81 -8.83 -2.75 5.65
CA PRO A 81 -8.24 -1.93 4.59
C PRO A 81 -7.43 -2.80 3.60
N SER A 82 -6.96 -2.21 2.49
CA SER A 82 -6.13 -2.91 1.52
C SER A 82 -4.67 -3.04 1.95
N ASP A 83 -4.20 -4.27 2.18
CA ASP A 83 -2.79 -4.54 2.55
C ASP A 83 -1.78 -3.99 1.54
N HIS A 84 -2.04 -4.13 0.23
CA HIS A 84 -1.14 -3.63 -0.81
C HIS A 84 -1.08 -2.11 -0.77
N ALA A 85 -2.23 -1.44 -0.63
CA ALA A 85 -2.29 0.01 -0.54
C ALA A 85 -1.58 0.49 0.74
N LEU A 86 -1.89 -0.13 1.89
CA LEU A 86 -1.31 0.17 3.19
C LEU A 86 0.22 0.08 3.17
N LEU A 87 0.77 -1.00 2.61
CA LEU A 87 2.22 -1.19 2.51
C LEU A 87 2.89 -0.09 1.70
N VAL A 88 2.39 0.18 0.49
CA VAL A 88 3.03 1.15 -0.42
C VAL A 88 2.85 2.59 0.06
N SER A 89 1.70 2.92 0.68
CA SER A 89 1.48 4.24 1.27
C SER A 89 2.30 4.46 2.54
N ALA A 90 2.42 3.46 3.41
CA ALA A 90 3.26 3.57 4.61
C ALA A 90 4.74 3.81 4.25
N VAL A 91 5.26 3.08 3.27
CA VAL A 91 6.62 3.29 2.76
C VAL A 91 6.76 4.69 2.15
N ALA A 92 5.79 5.15 1.35
CA ALA A 92 5.82 6.48 0.77
C ALA A 92 5.74 7.59 1.84
N ALA A 93 4.91 7.43 2.87
CA ALA A 93 4.76 8.36 4.00
C ALA A 93 6.05 8.48 4.82
N ILE A 94 6.70 7.35 5.12
CA ILE A 94 7.99 7.35 5.81
C ILE A 94 9.03 8.08 4.97
N ILE A 95 9.19 7.72 3.69
CA ILE A 95 10.26 8.30 2.86
C ILE A 95 10.02 9.77 2.52
N VAL A 96 8.77 10.24 2.38
CA VAL A 96 8.49 11.65 2.11
C VAL A 96 8.92 12.56 3.25
N TYR A 97 8.89 12.06 4.49
CA TYR A 97 9.40 12.76 5.68
C TYR A 97 10.92 13.02 5.59
N PHE A 98 11.69 12.07 5.06
CA PHE A 98 13.14 12.19 4.92
C PHE A 98 13.58 12.85 3.61
N HIS A 99 12.85 12.64 2.52
CA HIS A 99 13.18 13.22 1.21
C HIS A 99 11.96 13.37 0.30
N ARG A 100 11.42 14.60 0.28
CA ARG A 100 10.16 14.96 -0.40
C ARG A 100 10.05 14.47 -1.84
N ARG A 101 11.10 14.59 -2.65
CA ARG A 101 11.06 14.20 -4.07
C ARG A 101 10.94 12.70 -4.27
N VAL A 102 11.67 11.91 -3.49
CA VAL A 102 11.60 10.43 -3.60
C VAL A 102 10.29 9.95 -3.02
N GLY A 103 9.88 10.49 -1.87
CA GLY A 103 8.57 10.20 -1.30
C GLY A 103 7.42 10.53 -2.24
N ALA A 104 7.46 11.66 -2.96
CA ALA A 104 6.45 12.00 -3.96
C ALA A 104 6.38 10.98 -5.10
N VAL A 105 7.52 10.49 -5.61
CA VAL A 105 7.55 9.42 -6.61
C VAL A 105 6.94 8.14 -6.05
N LEU A 106 7.26 7.76 -4.81
CA LEU A 106 6.69 6.60 -4.15
C LEU A 106 5.19 6.74 -3.94
N TRP A 107 4.69 7.94 -3.63
CA TRP A 107 3.26 8.23 -3.52
C TRP A 107 2.54 8.08 -4.86
N VAL A 108 3.14 8.53 -5.97
CA VAL A 108 2.57 8.30 -7.31
C VAL A 108 2.49 6.81 -7.61
N LEU A 109 3.55 6.05 -7.33
CA LEU A 109 3.53 4.59 -7.50
C LEU A 109 2.52 3.91 -6.58
N ALA A 110 2.39 4.36 -5.33
CA ALA A 110 1.40 3.88 -4.39
C ALA A 110 -0.03 4.06 -4.92
N LEU A 111 -0.33 5.23 -5.48
CA LEU A 111 -1.63 5.49 -6.13
C LEU A 111 -1.86 4.58 -7.34
N ILE A 112 -0.84 4.33 -8.16
CA ILE A 112 -0.96 3.42 -9.32
C ILE A 112 -1.25 1.98 -8.86
N VAL A 113 -0.53 1.47 -7.85
CA VAL A 113 -0.77 0.15 -7.26
C VAL A 113 -2.20 0.08 -6.74
N SER A 114 -2.60 1.04 -5.91
CA SER A 114 -3.91 1.11 -5.27
C SER A 114 -5.07 1.17 -6.26
N LEU A 115 -4.99 2.04 -7.26
CA LEU A 115 -6.02 2.14 -8.31
C LEU A 115 -6.05 0.88 -9.18
N ALA A 116 -4.91 0.23 -9.41
CA ALA A 116 -4.88 -1.04 -10.10
C ALA A 116 -5.61 -2.14 -9.30
N ARG A 117 -5.50 -2.16 -7.97
CA ARG A 117 -6.27 -3.09 -7.10
C ARG A 117 -7.79 -2.93 -7.25
N VAL A 118 -8.25 -1.69 -7.40
CA VAL A 118 -9.67 -1.41 -7.68
C VAL A 118 -10.04 -1.89 -9.08
N TYR A 119 -9.23 -1.58 -10.09
CA TYR A 119 -9.49 -1.96 -11.48
C TYR A 119 -9.56 -3.48 -11.69
N VAL A 120 -8.71 -4.26 -11.00
CA VAL A 120 -8.73 -5.73 -11.10
C VAL A 120 -9.90 -6.37 -10.35
N GLY A 121 -10.71 -5.57 -9.64
CA GLY A 121 -11.93 -6.00 -8.98
C GLY A 121 -11.74 -6.63 -7.61
N VAL A 122 -10.60 -6.40 -6.93
CA VAL A 122 -10.31 -7.02 -5.62
C VAL A 122 -10.44 -6.08 -4.43
N HIS A 123 -10.68 -4.78 -4.66
CA HIS A 123 -10.90 -3.79 -3.60
C HIS A 123 -11.88 -2.70 -4.04
N HIS A 124 -12.65 -2.17 -3.11
CA HIS A 124 -13.38 -0.92 -3.31
C HIS A 124 -12.46 0.29 -3.10
N LEU A 125 -12.92 1.47 -3.54
CA LEU A 125 -12.17 2.72 -3.30
C LEU A 125 -12.05 3.04 -1.80
N VAL A 126 -13.03 2.64 -0.98
CA VAL A 126 -13.00 2.85 0.47
C VAL A 126 -11.84 2.11 1.13
N ASP A 127 -11.53 0.89 0.70
CA ASP A 127 -10.35 0.11 1.17
C ASP A 127 -9.05 0.85 0.94
N ILE A 128 -8.94 1.48 -0.23
CA ILE A 128 -7.77 2.27 -0.63
C ILE A 128 -7.67 3.51 0.25
N ILE A 129 -8.74 4.29 0.33
CA ILE A 129 -8.75 5.55 1.09
C ILE A 129 -8.45 5.27 2.57
N GLY A 130 -9.05 4.22 3.16
CA GLY A 130 -8.76 3.79 4.52
C GLY A 130 -7.28 3.49 4.72
N SER A 131 -6.65 2.74 3.81
CA SER A 131 -5.22 2.44 3.85
C SER A 131 -4.34 3.68 3.79
N LEU A 132 -4.69 4.64 2.91
CA LEU A 132 -3.96 5.89 2.77
C LEU A 132 -4.05 6.74 4.03
N ILE A 133 -5.23 6.84 4.64
CA ILE A 133 -5.47 7.60 5.88
C ILE A 133 -4.70 6.97 7.04
N ILE A 134 -4.74 5.63 7.17
CA ILE A 134 -4.06 4.92 8.26
C ILE A 134 -2.53 5.05 8.15
N SER A 135 -2.00 5.22 6.93
CA SER A 135 -0.56 5.27 6.67
C SER A 135 0.08 6.66 6.79
N LEU A 136 -0.72 7.72 6.90
CA LEU A 136 -0.28 9.12 7.01
C LEU A 136 0.03 9.50 8.46
#